data_AF-A0A3N2IN41-F1
#
_entry.id   AF-A0A3N2IN41-F1
#
_cell.length_a   1.000
_cell.length_b   1.000
_cell.length_c   1.000
_cell.angle_alpha   90.00
_cell.angle_beta   90.00
_cell.angle_gamma   90.00
#
_symmetry.space_group_name_H-M   'P 1'
#
loop_
_entity.id
_entity.type
_entity.pdbx_description
1 polymer ?
#
loop_
_entity_poly.entity_id
_entity_poly.type
_entity_poly.pdbx_seq_one_letter_code
_entity_poly.pdbx_strand_id
1 'polypeptide(L)'
;MTPGTAPDPTAGPDLVAGPGAPVPGVPSRESTVVHERLGVRVRSSPRSLVPVEPLVGLALRRNPRRAHLLVSTVLAKHVPTVPALAITAGELLGTVVELALRDDLDDELAGLDAAGRDGRLTELAARFAAVLDDRDATGEDLTRLRTELADLRASLAALRSPHPEVATLGYAETATGLGRLVADALGSWYLHSTRHDPVGAVAFGAFEEAHSHATSHRLLPTDPSRLRVGGTVVLVDDELSTGATVVDTIRDLHARVPQARWVVAALIDLRGADDRRAFDELALELDTRVDVVALGDGGIELPTDVLARGAEVVAEFAGAGAGAGADAVAPGRGEVGGRGDVGAVGEVVTLDLREVVEPVRSERFGVDAASERVDAEAVSAALVAAVSGGRADGHGGDAPPVVVLGTEEFLSVPLAVAHALDRHLPTRVSSTTRSPIAVLDDRGYAVASSVTFRSHDRTVDGPGPRFAYNLTRGGRRAGVVVLMPEPGTDPADLAGPDGVTSALAAVADRVVVVLLPAAGA
;
A
#
# COMPACT_ATOMS: atom_id res chain seq x y z
N MET A 1 -41.52 -4.18 -72.08
CA MET A 1 -41.74 -4.68 -70.72
C MET A 1 -40.69 -5.74 -70.45
N THR A 2 -39.59 -5.30 -69.87
CA THR A 2 -38.35 -6.06 -69.63
C THR A 2 -38.44 -6.81 -68.30
N PRO A 3 -37.81 -8.00 -68.18
CA PRO A 3 -37.90 -8.87 -67.00
C PRO A 3 -36.78 -8.57 -65.99
N GLY A 4 -37.12 -8.35 -64.71
CA GLY A 4 -36.16 -8.29 -63.60
C GLY A 4 -36.20 -9.62 -62.83
N THR A 5 -35.27 -10.56 -63.05
CA THR A 5 -34.02 -10.78 -62.29
C THR A 5 -34.19 -10.80 -60.76
N ALA A 6 -33.91 -11.97 -60.17
CA ALA A 6 -33.99 -12.26 -58.74
C ALA A 6 -32.91 -11.52 -57.92
N PRO A 7 -33.19 -11.15 -56.65
CA PRO A 7 -32.18 -10.60 -55.76
C PRO A 7 -31.42 -11.67 -54.96
N ASP A 8 -30.14 -11.35 -54.78
CA ASP A 8 -29.01 -11.97 -54.11
C ASP A 8 -29.18 -12.09 -52.57
N PRO A 9 -28.83 -13.23 -51.92
CA PRO A 9 -28.89 -13.38 -50.48
C PRO A 9 -27.56 -12.96 -49.81
N THR A 10 -27.15 -11.70 -49.95
CA THR A 10 -26.01 -11.13 -49.20
C THR A 10 -26.26 -9.66 -48.84
N ALA A 11 -27.21 -9.39 -47.94
CA ALA A 11 -27.31 -8.09 -47.27
C ALA A 11 -28.01 -8.22 -45.92
N GLY A 12 -27.24 -8.13 -44.83
CA GLY A 12 -27.79 -7.91 -43.49
C GLY A 12 -28.31 -6.48 -43.35
N PRO A 13 -29.31 -6.23 -42.50
CA PRO A 13 -29.89 -4.89 -42.36
C PRO A 13 -28.99 -3.95 -41.56
N ASP A 14 -28.82 -2.75 -42.12
CA ASP A 14 -28.23 -1.55 -41.54
C ASP A 14 -28.73 -1.28 -40.11
N LEU A 15 -27.80 -1.21 -39.15
CA LEU A 15 -28.00 -0.52 -37.88
C LEU A 15 -27.35 0.86 -37.96
N VAL A 16 -28.21 1.85 -38.03
CA VAL A 16 -27.93 3.28 -38.03
C VAL A 16 -27.11 3.66 -36.80
N ALA A 17 -25.84 4.02 -37.01
CA ALA A 17 -25.00 4.68 -36.02
C ALA A 17 -25.41 6.16 -35.91
N GLY A 18 -26.12 6.51 -34.84
CA GLY A 18 -26.26 7.91 -34.41
C GLY A 18 -25.02 8.36 -33.63
N PRO A 19 -24.61 9.63 -33.71
CA PRO A 19 -23.53 10.15 -32.86
C PRO A 19 -24.06 10.23 -31.43
N GLY A 20 -23.62 9.29 -30.58
CA GLY A 20 -23.91 9.31 -29.16
C GLY A 20 -23.31 10.57 -28.53
N ALA A 21 -24.17 11.48 -28.10
CA ALA A 21 -23.80 12.63 -27.29
C ALA A 21 -23.10 12.15 -26.00
N PRO A 22 -22.09 12.89 -25.50
CA PRO A 22 -21.39 12.52 -24.28
C PRO A 22 -22.36 12.47 -23.11
N VAL A 23 -22.42 11.33 -22.42
CA VAL A 23 -23.11 11.19 -21.14
C VAL A 23 -22.41 12.15 -20.16
N PRO A 24 -23.12 13.09 -19.51
CA PRO A 24 -22.50 13.98 -18.53
C PRO A 24 -22.01 13.14 -17.37
N GLY A 25 -20.72 13.25 -17.06
CA GLY A 25 -20.10 12.58 -15.92
C GLY A 25 -20.86 12.89 -14.63
N VAL A 26 -21.24 11.84 -13.91
CA VAL A 26 -21.65 11.96 -12.51
C VAL A 26 -20.39 12.38 -11.75
N PRO A 27 -20.37 13.54 -11.07
CA PRO A 27 -19.21 13.91 -10.27
C PRO A 27 -19.07 12.90 -9.12
N SER A 28 -17.89 12.28 -9.02
CA SER A 28 -17.53 11.50 -7.85
C SER A 28 -17.68 12.38 -6.61
N ARG A 29 -18.54 11.95 -5.68
CA ARG A 29 -18.71 12.60 -4.38
C ARG A 29 -17.50 12.26 -3.51
N GLU A 30 -16.39 12.97 -3.73
CA GLU A 30 -15.33 13.29 -2.74
C GLU A 30 -14.23 14.20 -3.34
N SER A 31 -14.60 15.16 -4.18
CA SER A 31 -13.85 16.43 -4.32
C SER A 31 -14.51 17.42 -3.35
N THR A 32 -13.87 18.46 -2.79
CA THR A 32 -14.07 19.79 -3.42
C THR A 32 -13.31 20.96 -2.76
N VAL A 33 -12.23 20.78 -1.98
CA VAL A 33 -11.41 21.95 -1.58
C VAL A 33 -9.98 21.84 -2.05
N VAL A 34 -9.23 20.84 -1.59
CA VAL A 34 -7.80 20.73 -1.97
C VAL A 34 -7.64 20.30 -3.43
N HIS A 35 -8.46 19.36 -3.91
CA HIS A 35 -8.48 18.97 -5.33
C HIS A 35 -8.83 20.15 -6.24
N GLU A 36 -9.85 20.96 -5.87
CA GLU A 36 -10.24 22.14 -6.64
C GLU A 36 -9.19 23.25 -6.59
N ARG A 37 -8.64 23.53 -5.40
CA ARG A 37 -7.58 24.53 -5.21
C ARG A 37 -6.32 24.17 -5.98
N LEU A 38 -5.88 22.91 -5.93
CA LEU A 38 -4.69 22.44 -6.65
C LEU A 38 -4.96 22.20 -8.14
N GLY A 39 -6.22 22.02 -8.54
CA GLY A 39 -6.64 21.67 -9.90
C GLY A 39 -6.16 20.30 -10.38
N VAL A 40 -5.70 19.43 -9.46
CA VAL A 40 -5.25 18.08 -9.76
C VAL A 40 -6.46 17.20 -10.06
N ARG A 41 -6.44 16.49 -11.18
CA ARG A 41 -7.50 15.54 -11.55
C ARG A 41 -6.90 14.17 -11.79
N VAL A 42 -7.42 13.18 -11.09
CA VAL A 42 -7.15 11.77 -11.34
C VAL A 42 -8.37 11.19 -12.06
N ARG A 43 -8.14 10.40 -13.11
CA ARG A 43 -9.23 9.77 -13.87
C ARG A 43 -8.91 8.33 -14.19
N SER A 44 -9.89 7.46 -13.97
CA SER A 44 -9.87 6.10 -14.48
C SER A 44 -9.98 6.06 -16.00
N SER A 45 -9.28 5.11 -16.61
CA SER A 45 -9.49 4.71 -18.00
C SER A 45 -10.65 3.70 -18.08
N PRO A 46 -11.28 3.53 -19.26
CA PRO A 46 -12.29 2.50 -19.47
C PRO A 46 -11.80 1.05 -19.28
N ARG A 47 -10.48 0.83 -19.23
CA ARG A 47 -9.85 -0.48 -19.03
C ARG A 47 -9.50 -0.76 -17.57
N SER A 48 -9.75 0.20 -16.68
CA SER A 48 -9.47 0.07 -15.25
C SER A 48 -10.31 -1.06 -14.65
N LEU A 49 -9.66 -2.03 -14.00
CA LEU A 49 -10.34 -3.15 -13.35
C LEU A 49 -11.10 -2.67 -12.09
N VAL A 50 -10.43 -1.81 -11.32
CA VAL A 50 -10.97 -1.06 -10.19
C VAL A 50 -10.77 0.42 -10.51
N PRO A 51 -11.77 1.30 -10.32
CA PRO A 51 -11.56 2.73 -10.53
C PRO A 51 -10.41 3.27 -9.65
N VAL A 52 -9.55 4.13 -10.22
CA VAL A 52 -8.41 4.74 -9.55
C VAL A 52 -8.86 5.67 -8.42
N GLU A 53 -9.93 6.43 -8.63
CA GLU A 53 -10.42 7.46 -7.72
C GLU A 53 -10.69 6.94 -6.28
N PRO A 54 -11.37 5.80 -6.05
CA PRO A 54 -11.53 5.26 -4.70
C PRO A 54 -10.25 4.66 -4.11
N LEU A 55 -9.24 4.32 -4.92
CA LEU A 55 -7.97 3.74 -4.46
C LEU A 55 -6.99 4.79 -3.92
N VAL A 56 -7.18 6.07 -4.25
CA VAL A 56 -6.27 7.15 -3.83
C VAL A 56 -7.00 8.38 -3.30
N GLY A 57 -6.45 8.96 -2.24
CA GLY A 57 -6.69 10.34 -1.84
C GLY A 57 -5.55 11.26 -2.28
N LEU A 58 -5.69 12.56 -2.03
CA LEU A 58 -4.67 13.56 -2.34
C LEU A 58 -4.07 14.13 -1.05
N ALA A 59 -2.75 14.27 -1.04
CA ALA A 59 -1.99 15.01 -0.06
C ALA A 59 -0.95 15.91 -0.73
N LEU A 60 -0.33 16.78 0.06
CA LEU A 60 0.73 17.68 -0.35
C LEU A 60 2.05 17.29 0.29
N ARG A 61 3.12 17.33 -0.49
CA ARG A 61 4.51 17.23 -0.02
C ARG A 61 5.07 18.62 0.23
N ARG A 62 5.94 18.73 1.23
CA ARG A 62 6.84 19.88 1.36
C ARG A 62 8.04 19.68 0.42
N ASN A 63 7.81 19.76 -0.90
CA ASN A 63 8.85 19.50 -1.91
C ASN A 63 8.77 20.50 -3.08
N PRO A 64 9.89 21.15 -3.47
CA PRO A 64 9.91 22.17 -4.51
C PRO A 64 9.74 21.63 -5.94
N ARG A 65 9.85 20.31 -6.15
CA ARG A 65 9.77 19.64 -7.46
C ARG A 65 8.46 18.90 -7.70
N ARG A 66 7.77 18.44 -6.64
CA ARG A 66 6.49 17.73 -6.72
C ARG A 66 5.63 18.09 -5.51
N ALA A 67 4.60 18.91 -5.72
CA ALA A 67 3.72 19.36 -4.64
C ALA A 67 2.68 18.31 -4.24
N HIS A 68 2.15 17.52 -5.18
CA HIS A 68 1.11 16.53 -4.91
C HIS A 68 1.68 15.18 -4.47
N LEU A 69 0.86 14.41 -3.76
CA LEU A 69 1.06 13.03 -3.38
C LEU A 69 -0.27 12.29 -3.49
N LEU A 70 -0.31 11.21 -4.26
CA LEU A 70 -1.41 10.26 -4.16
C LEU A 70 -1.19 9.40 -2.93
N VAL A 71 -2.23 9.29 -2.11
CA VAL A 71 -2.21 8.54 -0.86
C VAL A 71 -3.13 7.36 -1.03
N SER A 72 -2.58 6.14 -1.08
CA SER A 72 -3.41 4.95 -1.13
C SER A 72 -4.37 4.89 0.06
N THR A 73 -5.63 4.59 -0.24
CA THR A 73 -6.69 4.37 0.75
C THR A 73 -6.74 2.91 1.24
N VAL A 74 -6.02 2.01 0.56
CA VAL A 74 -6.04 0.55 0.83
C VAL A 74 -4.73 -0.01 1.36
N LEU A 75 -3.57 0.58 1.03
CA LEU A 75 -2.26 0.00 1.41
C LEU A 75 -1.83 0.26 2.86
N ALA A 76 -2.68 0.92 3.66
CA ALA A 76 -2.43 1.09 5.10
C ALA A 76 -1.08 1.73 5.46
N LYS A 77 -0.62 2.69 4.66
CA LYS A 77 0.62 3.44 4.97
C LYS A 77 0.36 4.72 5.74
N HIS A 78 -0.34 5.66 5.11
CA HIS A 78 -0.60 6.99 5.68
C HIS A 78 -2.02 7.08 6.27
N VAL A 79 -2.93 6.20 5.86
CA VAL A 79 -4.33 6.17 6.30
C VAL A 79 -4.55 4.83 6.98
N PRO A 80 -5.00 4.80 8.26
CA PRO A 80 -5.38 3.57 8.92
C PRO A 80 -6.55 2.88 8.21
N THR A 81 -6.33 1.66 7.72
CA THR A 81 -7.28 0.93 6.85
C THR A 81 -7.79 -0.34 7.54
N VAL A 82 -9.00 -0.79 7.21
CA VAL A 82 -9.47 -2.14 7.61
C VAL A 82 -8.51 -3.19 7.02
N PRO A 83 -7.89 -4.08 7.82
CA PRO A 83 -6.87 -5.01 7.33
C PRO A 83 -7.32 -5.86 6.13
N ALA A 84 -8.58 -6.30 6.14
CA ALA A 84 -9.14 -7.11 5.05
C ALA A 84 -9.18 -6.36 3.71
N LEU A 85 -9.29 -5.02 3.67
CA LEU A 85 -9.24 -4.25 2.41
C LEU A 85 -7.84 -4.32 1.78
N ALA A 86 -6.80 -4.12 2.59
CA ALA A 86 -5.41 -4.20 2.13
C ALA A 86 -5.09 -5.61 1.60
N ILE A 87 -5.51 -6.63 2.33
CA ILE A 87 -5.33 -8.04 1.96
C ILE A 87 -6.07 -8.35 0.66
N THR A 88 -7.35 -7.99 0.53
CA THR A 88 -8.13 -8.25 -0.69
C THR A 88 -7.55 -7.51 -1.90
N ALA A 89 -7.03 -6.27 -1.73
CA ALA A 89 -6.35 -5.56 -2.81
C ALA A 89 -5.11 -6.32 -3.29
N GLY A 90 -4.25 -6.78 -2.38
CA GLY A 90 -3.07 -7.56 -2.74
C GLY A 90 -3.40 -8.93 -3.32
N GLU A 91 -4.43 -9.61 -2.79
CA GLU A 91 -4.90 -10.89 -3.33
C GLU A 91 -5.50 -10.73 -4.74
N LEU A 92 -6.24 -9.64 -5.01
CA LEU A 92 -6.76 -9.30 -6.32
C LEU A 92 -5.62 -9.00 -7.29
N LEU A 93 -4.64 -8.18 -6.90
CA LEU A 93 -3.47 -7.89 -7.74
C LEU A 93 -2.68 -9.16 -8.03
N GLY A 94 -2.51 -10.03 -7.03
CA GLY A 94 -1.89 -11.34 -7.20
C GLY A 94 -2.63 -12.21 -8.23
N THR A 95 -3.97 -12.22 -8.22
CA THR A 95 -4.76 -12.90 -9.26
C THR A 95 -4.54 -12.30 -10.65
N VAL A 96 -4.44 -10.97 -10.77
CA VAL A 96 -4.15 -10.32 -12.06
C VAL A 96 -2.76 -10.70 -12.58
N VAL A 97 -1.74 -10.71 -11.70
CA VAL A 97 -0.39 -11.16 -12.05
C VAL A 97 -0.41 -12.62 -12.50
N GLU A 98 -1.11 -13.47 -11.77
CA GLU A 98 -1.23 -14.90 -12.05
C GLU A 98 -1.85 -15.16 -13.44
N LEU A 99 -2.91 -14.44 -13.80
CA LEU A 99 -3.51 -14.55 -15.14
C LEU A 99 -2.56 -14.07 -16.23
N ALA A 100 -1.80 -12.98 -16.00
CA ALA A 100 -0.79 -12.53 -16.95
C ALA A 100 0.31 -13.61 -17.13
N LEU A 101 0.75 -14.26 -16.05
CA LEU A 101 1.73 -15.36 -16.14
C LEU A 101 1.21 -16.53 -17.00
N ARG A 102 -0.09 -16.79 -16.99
CA ARG A 102 -0.73 -17.88 -17.76
C ARG A 102 -0.96 -17.61 -19.23
N ASP A 103 -0.74 -16.40 -19.75
CA ASP A 103 -0.84 -16.13 -21.21
C ASP A 103 0.09 -17.04 -22.05
N ASP A 104 1.01 -17.76 -21.40
CA ASP A 104 1.92 -18.75 -22.00
C ASP A 104 1.43 -20.22 -21.87
N LEU A 105 0.31 -20.50 -21.21
CA LEU A 105 -0.14 -21.85 -20.83
C LEU A 105 -1.58 -22.14 -21.28
N ASP A 106 -1.75 -23.18 -22.10
CA ASP A 106 -3.04 -23.82 -22.46
C ASP A 106 -3.67 -24.56 -21.25
N ASP A 107 -3.76 -23.92 -20.08
CA ASP A 107 -4.27 -24.56 -18.86
C ASP A 107 -5.72 -24.17 -18.58
N GLU A 108 -6.61 -25.18 -18.71
CA GLU A 108 -7.97 -25.18 -18.19
C GLU A 108 -7.94 -25.28 -16.67
N LEU A 109 -7.96 -24.15 -15.97
CA LEU A 109 -8.33 -24.18 -14.56
C LEU A 109 -9.85 -24.37 -14.43
N ALA A 110 -10.25 -25.41 -13.69
CA ALA A 110 -11.62 -25.58 -13.21
C ALA A 110 -12.74 -25.38 -14.27
N GLY A 111 -12.52 -25.82 -15.51
CA GLY A 111 -13.55 -25.79 -16.56
C GLY A 111 -13.95 -24.40 -17.06
N LEU A 112 -13.14 -23.36 -16.82
CA LEU A 112 -13.31 -22.03 -17.42
C LEU A 112 -12.23 -21.77 -18.48
N ASP A 113 -12.64 -21.26 -19.63
CA ASP A 113 -11.73 -20.72 -20.64
C ASP A 113 -11.17 -19.34 -20.21
N ALA A 114 -10.30 -18.75 -21.03
CA ALA A 114 -9.72 -17.43 -20.74
C ALA A 114 -10.80 -16.33 -20.58
N ALA A 115 -11.82 -16.33 -21.45
CA ALA A 115 -12.90 -15.35 -21.40
C ALA A 115 -13.76 -15.47 -20.12
N GLY A 116 -14.02 -16.70 -19.67
CA GLY A 116 -14.73 -16.98 -18.42
C GLY A 116 -13.94 -16.52 -17.20
N ARG A 117 -12.61 -16.69 -17.22
CA ARG A 117 -11.71 -16.18 -16.15
C ARG A 117 -11.71 -14.66 -16.10
N ASP A 118 -11.57 -14.00 -17.24
CA ASP A 118 -11.59 -12.52 -17.33
C ASP A 118 -12.93 -11.95 -16.86
N GLY A 119 -14.04 -12.59 -17.26
CA GLY A 119 -15.38 -12.24 -16.81
C GLY A 119 -15.53 -12.35 -15.29
N ARG A 120 -15.02 -13.45 -14.71
CA ARG A 120 -15.06 -13.67 -13.25
C ARG A 120 -14.17 -12.68 -12.50
N LEU A 121 -12.96 -12.40 -12.99
CA LEU A 121 -12.07 -11.40 -12.40
C LEU A 121 -12.73 -10.02 -12.40
N THR A 122 -13.34 -9.63 -13.54
CA THR A 122 -14.05 -8.35 -13.68
C THR A 122 -15.19 -8.22 -12.67
N GLU A 123 -15.97 -9.29 -12.47
CA GLU A 123 -17.04 -9.33 -11.45
C GLU A 123 -16.48 -9.14 -10.02
N LEU A 124 -15.40 -9.85 -9.68
CA LEU A 124 -14.78 -9.75 -8.35
C LEU A 124 -14.17 -8.37 -8.11
N ALA A 125 -13.55 -7.77 -9.12
CA ALA A 125 -13.01 -6.42 -9.05
C ALA A 125 -14.12 -5.37 -8.88
N ALA A 126 -15.26 -5.52 -9.57
CA ALA A 126 -16.41 -4.63 -9.41
C ALA A 126 -17.00 -4.71 -7.99
N ARG A 127 -17.09 -5.91 -7.41
CA ARG A 127 -17.50 -6.10 -6.01
C ARG A 127 -16.49 -5.47 -5.04
N PHE A 128 -15.19 -5.65 -5.29
CA PHE A 128 -14.15 -4.99 -4.48
C PHE A 128 -14.26 -3.45 -4.57
N ALA A 129 -14.48 -2.90 -5.77
CA ALA A 129 -14.67 -1.46 -5.96
C ALA A 129 -15.88 -0.94 -5.16
N ALA A 130 -16.99 -1.67 -5.13
CA ALA A 130 -18.19 -1.28 -4.40
C ALA A 130 -17.96 -1.19 -2.87
N VAL A 131 -17.14 -2.07 -2.30
CA VAL A 131 -16.87 -2.04 -0.85
C VAL A 131 -15.87 -0.96 -0.42
N LEU A 132 -15.17 -0.31 -1.36
CA LEU A 132 -14.25 0.79 -1.04
C LEU A 132 -14.99 2.03 -0.49
N ASP A 133 -16.25 2.21 -0.86
CA ASP A 133 -17.10 3.28 -0.33
C ASP A 133 -17.41 3.09 1.16
N ASP A 134 -17.37 1.84 1.63
CA ASP A 134 -17.61 1.45 3.03
C ASP A 134 -16.31 1.35 3.85
N ARG A 135 -15.17 1.83 3.35
CA ARG A 135 -13.86 1.71 4.02
C ARG A 135 -13.81 2.28 5.44
N ASP A 136 -14.64 3.26 5.74
CA ASP A 136 -14.75 3.90 7.07
C ASP A 136 -15.90 3.33 7.91
N ALA A 137 -16.49 2.20 7.49
CA ALA A 137 -17.59 1.55 8.19
C ALA A 137 -17.23 1.17 9.64
N THR A 138 -18.26 1.20 10.48
CA THR A 138 -18.22 0.85 11.92
C THR A 138 -19.42 -0.03 12.28
N GLY A 139 -19.38 -0.73 13.41
CA GLY A 139 -20.52 -1.49 13.92
C GLY A 139 -21.01 -2.59 12.96
N GLU A 140 -22.31 -2.61 12.68
CA GLU A 140 -22.94 -3.59 11.78
C GLU A 140 -22.44 -3.46 10.34
N ASP A 141 -22.17 -2.24 9.87
CA ASP A 141 -21.65 -2.00 8.51
C ASP A 141 -20.25 -2.58 8.34
N LEU A 142 -19.39 -2.41 9.34
CA LEU A 142 -18.07 -3.05 9.37
C LEU A 142 -18.18 -4.57 9.35
N THR A 143 -19.19 -5.13 10.02
CA THR A 143 -19.44 -6.57 10.03
C THR A 143 -19.86 -7.06 8.64
N ARG A 144 -20.74 -6.32 7.94
CA ARG A 144 -21.12 -6.63 6.55
C ARG A 144 -19.93 -6.53 5.60
N LEU A 145 -19.13 -5.47 5.72
CA LEU A 145 -17.90 -5.28 4.95
C LEU A 145 -16.94 -6.46 5.10
N ARG A 146 -16.70 -6.91 6.34
CA ARG A 146 -15.83 -8.06 6.63
C ARG A 146 -16.33 -9.35 5.97
N THR A 147 -17.63 -9.62 6.02
CA THR A 147 -18.24 -10.79 5.38
C THR A 147 -18.05 -10.76 3.87
N GLU A 148 -18.36 -9.61 3.24
CA GLU A 148 -18.19 -9.46 1.79
C GLU A 148 -16.73 -9.63 1.36
N LEU A 149 -15.79 -9.06 2.12
CA LEU A 149 -14.36 -9.24 1.87
C LEU A 149 -13.91 -10.68 2.06
N ALA A 150 -14.42 -11.41 3.06
CA ALA A 150 -14.10 -12.82 3.23
C ALA A 150 -14.57 -13.67 2.03
N ASP A 151 -15.78 -13.43 1.54
CA ASP A 151 -16.34 -14.13 0.38
C ASP A 151 -15.59 -13.80 -0.92
N LEU A 152 -15.17 -12.54 -1.08
CA LEU A 152 -14.32 -12.11 -2.20
C LEU A 152 -12.98 -12.83 -2.20
N ARG A 153 -12.31 -12.86 -1.06
CA ARG A 153 -11.01 -13.52 -0.91
C ARG A 153 -11.09 -15.02 -1.19
N ALA A 154 -12.15 -15.69 -0.70
CA ALA A 154 -12.38 -17.10 -1.02
C ALA A 154 -12.58 -17.32 -2.54
N SER A 155 -13.30 -16.41 -3.20
CA SER A 155 -13.50 -16.46 -4.65
C SER A 155 -12.21 -16.21 -5.44
N LEU A 156 -11.36 -15.28 -4.99
CA LEU A 156 -10.06 -15.00 -5.59
C LEU A 156 -9.11 -16.19 -5.44
N ALA A 157 -9.07 -16.80 -4.26
CA ALA A 157 -8.26 -17.98 -4.01
C ALA A 157 -8.60 -19.14 -4.95
N ALA A 158 -9.87 -19.30 -5.33
CA ALA A 158 -10.32 -20.34 -6.26
C ALA A 158 -9.87 -20.13 -7.72
N LEU A 159 -9.40 -18.92 -8.09
CA LEU A 159 -8.92 -18.62 -9.45
C LEU A 159 -7.42 -18.85 -9.65
N ARG A 160 -6.66 -18.99 -8.57
CA ARG A 160 -5.20 -18.97 -8.58
C ARG A 160 -4.60 -20.38 -8.54
N SER A 161 -3.43 -20.52 -9.14
CA SER A 161 -2.51 -21.64 -8.93
C SER A 161 -1.15 -21.15 -8.44
N PRO A 162 -0.39 -21.97 -7.70
CA PRO A 162 0.93 -21.58 -7.24
C PRO A 162 1.97 -21.60 -8.36
N HIS A 163 2.87 -20.61 -8.32
CA HIS A 163 4.02 -20.37 -9.18
C HIS A 163 5.31 -20.27 -8.33
N PRO A 164 5.76 -21.38 -7.70
CA PRO A 164 6.96 -21.39 -6.85
C PRO A 164 8.27 -21.13 -7.63
N GLU A 165 8.23 -21.21 -8.96
CA GLU A 165 9.34 -20.87 -9.85
C GLU A 165 9.56 -19.36 -10.01
N VAL A 166 8.56 -18.54 -9.69
CA VAL A 166 8.61 -17.08 -9.81
C VAL A 166 9.29 -16.47 -8.58
N ALA A 167 10.00 -15.36 -8.80
CA ALA A 167 10.50 -14.49 -7.74
C ALA A 167 9.67 -13.19 -7.70
N THR A 168 9.15 -12.82 -6.54
CA THR A 168 8.40 -11.57 -6.35
C THR A 168 9.21 -10.58 -5.52
N LEU A 169 9.29 -9.34 -5.99
CA LEU A 169 10.04 -8.25 -5.36
C LEU A 169 9.14 -7.04 -5.11
N GLY A 170 8.96 -6.65 -3.85
CA GLY A 170 8.25 -5.40 -3.50
C GLY A 170 9.19 -4.20 -3.37
N TYR A 171 8.76 -3.01 -3.77
CA TYR A 171 9.50 -1.77 -3.53
C TYR A 171 9.23 -1.22 -2.12
N ALA A 172 10.29 -0.88 -1.39
CA ALA A 172 10.18 -0.16 -0.14
C ALA A 172 9.71 1.29 -0.37
N GLU A 173 8.87 1.86 0.50
CA GLU A 173 8.32 1.24 1.72
C GLU A 173 6.93 0.65 1.47
N THR A 174 6.10 1.36 0.69
CA THR A 174 4.65 1.10 0.65
C THR A 174 4.33 -0.27 0.06
N ALA A 175 5.13 -0.74 -0.90
CA ALA A 175 4.87 -1.97 -1.61
C ALA A 175 5.55 -3.21 -0.99
N THR A 176 6.16 -3.11 0.20
CA THR A 176 6.64 -4.32 0.90
C THR A 176 5.45 -5.21 1.30
N GLY A 177 4.46 -4.65 2.00
CA GLY A 177 3.23 -5.40 2.35
C GLY A 177 2.46 -5.88 1.12
N LEU A 178 2.32 -5.02 0.10
CA LEU A 178 1.63 -5.38 -1.16
C LEU A 178 2.35 -6.50 -1.91
N GLY A 179 3.66 -6.38 -2.06
CA GLY A 179 4.50 -7.38 -2.72
C GLY A 179 4.44 -8.72 -2.01
N ARG A 180 4.39 -8.71 -0.67
CA ARG A 180 4.22 -9.94 0.09
C ARG A 180 2.86 -10.61 -0.18
N LEU A 181 1.77 -9.85 -0.23
CA LEU A 181 0.44 -10.38 -0.55
C LEU A 181 0.38 -10.96 -1.96
N VAL A 182 1.01 -10.31 -2.94
CA VAL A 182 1.16 -10.84 -4.31
C VAL A 182 1.98 -12.14 -4.28
N ALA A 183 3.09 -12.17 -3.53
CA ALA A 183 3.91 -13.38 -3.43
C ALA A 183 3.18 -14.55 -2.77
N ASP A 184 2.37 -14.28 -1.74
CA ASP A 184 1.49 -15.26 -1.09
C ASP A 184 0.42 -15.78 -2.04
N ALA A 185 -0.16 -14.91 -2.87
CA ALA A 185 -1.14 -15.30 -3.89
C ALA A 185 -0.54 -16.23 -4.95
N LEU A 186 0.73 -16.02 -5.29
CA LEU A 186 1.49 -16.85 -6.23
C LEU A 186 2.18 -18.04 -5.55
N GLY A 187 2.27 -18.12 -4.23
CA GLY A 187 3.14 -19.10 -3.57
C GLY A 187 4.62 -19.00 -3.97
N SER A 188 5.07 -17.80 -4.34
CA SER A 188 6.40 -17.51 -4.89
C SER A 188 7.42 -17.15 -3.79
N TRP A 189 8.72 -17.16 -4.13
CA TRP A 189 9.74 -16.59 -3.26
C TRP A 189 9.60 -15.06 -3.20
N TYR A 190 9.74 -14.48 -2.01
CA TYR A 190 9.53 -13.04 -1.80
C TYR A 190 10.77 -12.33 -1.27
N LEU A 191 11.08 -11.17 -1.84
CA LEU A 191 12.09 -10.22 -1.39
C LEU A 191 11.50 -8.81 -1.46
N HIS A 192 12.04 -7.85 -0.71
CA HIS A 192 11.78 -6.45 -1.00
C HIS A 192 13.04 -5.62 -1.02
N SER A 193 12.99 -4.49 -1.73
CA SER A 193 14.02 -3.47 -1.62
C SER A 193 14.03 -2.88 -0.21
N THR A 194 15.18 -2.41 0.24
CA THR A 194 15.33 -1.85 1.57
C THR A 194 16.25 -0.65 1.56
N ARG A 195 15.97 0.30 2.45
CA ARG A 195 16.89 1.40 2.78
C ARG A 195 17.67 1.13 4.06
N HIS A 196 17.47 -0.03 4.69
CA HIS A 196 18.25 -0.42 5.86
C HIS A 196 19.70 -0.73 5.49
N ASP A 197 20.59 -0.44 6.43
CA ASP A 197 22.01 -0.76 6.34
C ASP A 197 22.44 -1.62 7.52
N PRO A 198 22.01 -2.91 7.59
CA PRO A 198 22.47 -3.82 8.63
C PRO A 198 23.99 -3.95 8.58
N VAL A 199 24.62 -4.03 9.76
CA VAL A 199 26.09 -4.12 9.86
C VAL A 199 26.59 -5.38 9.13
N GLY A 200 27.49 -5.19 8.18
CA GLY A 200 28.10 -6.28 7.40
C GLY A 200 27.28 -6.75 6.20
N ALA A 201 26.10 -6.18 5.93
CA ALA A 201 25.30 -6.54 4.78
C ALA A 201 25.96 -6.09 3.46
N VAL A 202 26.08 -7.00 2.50
CA VAL A 202 26.54 -6.72 1.14
C VAL A 202 25.33 -6.70 0.20
N ALA A 203 25.17 -5.63 -0.56
CA ALA A 203 24.04 -5.51 -1.49
C ALA A 203 24.25 -6.41 -2.72
N PHE A 204 23.22 -7.19 -3.08
CA PHE A 204 23.19 -7.95 -4.32
C PHE A 204 23.00 -7.02 -5.54
N GLY A 205 22.12 -6.04 -5.39
CA GLY A 205 21.84 -4.96 -6.35
C GLY A 205 21.53 -3.66 -5.63
N ALA A 206 21.72 -2.54 -6.32
CA ALA A 206 21.39 -1.21 -5.80
C ALA A 206 20.89 -0.34 -6.95
N PHE A 207 19.72 0.28 -6.77
CA PHE A 207 19.11 1.15 -7.77
C PHE A 207 18.61 2.45 -7.14
N GLU A 208 18.59 3.52 -7.95
CA GLU A 208 18.19 4.85 -7.51
C GLU A 208 16.73 5.14 -7.86
N GLU A 209 16.01 5.75 -6.93
CA GLU A 209 14.65 6.23 -7.17
C GLU A 209 14.72 7.65 -7.76
N ALA A 210 14.36 7.83 -9.04
CA ALA A 210 14.58 9.07 -9.80
C ALA A 210 13.89 10.34 -9.21
N HIS A 211 13.00 10.19 -8.21
CA HIS A 211 12.13 11.25 -7.69
C HIS A 211 12.30 11.57 -6.19
N SER A 212 13.34 11.05 -5.53
CA SER A 212 13.71 11.47 -4.17
C SER A 212 15.20 11.84 -4.15
N HIS A 213 15.57 12.80 -3.32
CA HIS A 213 16.96 13.24 -3.19
C HIS A 213 17.82 12.07 -2.67
N ALA A 214 18.49 11.35 -3.59
CA ALA A 214 19.54 10.37 -3.30
C ALA A 214 19.23 9.34 -2.21
N THR A 215 18.19 8.50 -2.39
CA THR A 215 18.03 7.27 -1.60
C THR A 215 18.23 6.05 -2.47
N SER A 216 19.41 5.42 -2.36
CA SER A 216 19.71 4.12 -2.96
C SER A 216 18.87 3.05 -2.29
N HIS A 217 18.06 2.34 -3.06
CA HIS A 217 17.44 1.08 -2.62
C HIS A 217 18.47 -0.04 -2.73
N ARG A 218 18.42 -0.99 -1.80
CA ARG A 218 19.30 -2.17 -1.77
C ARG A 218 18.48 -3.44 -1.84
N LEU A 219 19.04 -4.49 -2.43
CA LEU A 219 18.56 -5.87 -2.31
C LEU A 219 19.54 -6.68 -1.49
N LEU A 220 19.04 -7.35 -0.44
CA LEU A 220 19.86 -8.10 0.52
C LEU A 220 19.47 -9.60 0.62
N PRO A 221 19.21 -10.33 -0.50
CA PRO A 221 18.85 -11.74 -0.40
C PRO A 221 20.01 -12.55 0.19
N THR A 222 19.73 -13.45 1.14
CA THR A 222 20.74 -14.38 1.65
C THR A 222 20.99 -15.56 0.71
N ASP A 223 19.98 -15.90 -0.11
CA ASP A 223 20.11 -16.82 -1.23
C ASP A 223 19.80 -16.10 -2.56
N PRO A 224 20.82 -15.50 -3.22
CA PRO A 224 20.61 -14.86 -4.52
C PRO A 224 20.31 -15.85 -5.65
N SER A 225 20.51 -17.16 -5.45
CA SER A 225 20.25 -18.18 -6.50
C SER A 225 18.76 -18.38 -6.80
N ARG A 226 17.88 -17.82 -5.95
CA ARG A 226 16.43 -17.74 -6.19
C ARG A 226 16.09 -16.87 -7.41
N LEU A 227 16.94 -15.89 -7.73
CA LEU A 227 16.92 -15.17 -9.01
C LEU A 227 17.69 -16.00 -10.04
N ARG A 228 16.96 -16.69 -10.92
CA ARG A 228 17.53 -17.62 -11.90
C ARG A 228 17.69 -16.95 -13.26
N VAL A 229 18.76 -17.28 -13.98
CA VAL A 229 18.89 -16.86 -15.37
C VAL A 229 17.78 -17.49 -16.21
N GLY A 230 17.12 -16.69 -17.06
CA GLY A 230 15.95 -17.12 -17.83
C GLY A 230 14.70 -17.35 -16.99
N GLY A 231 14.68 -16.90 -15.73
CA GLY A 231 13.50 -16.97 -14.87
C GLY A 231 12.46 -15.89 -15.15
N THR A 232 11.46 -15.84 -14.27
CA THR A 232 10.41 -14.83 -14.26
C THR A 232 10.44 -14.07 -12.94
N VAL A 233 10.48 -12.74 -13.02
CA VAL A 233 10.45 -11.86 -11.85
C VAL A 233 9.21 -10.95 -11.89
N VAL A 234 8.49 -10.91 -10.77
CA VAL A 234 7.39 -9.97 -10.54
C VAL A 234 7.92 -8.80 -9.71
N LEU A 235 7.83 -7.58 -10.22
CA LEU A 235 8.15 -6.35 -9.50
C LEU A 235 6.85 -5.69 -9.05
N VAL A 236 6.71 -5.38 -7.76
CA VAL A 236 5.46 -4.88 -7.18
C VAL A 236 5.66 -3.49 -6.58
N ASP A 237 4.90 -2.51 -7.07
CA ASP A 237 4.92 -1.11 -6.60
C ASP A 237 3.52 -0.61 -6.21
N ASP A 238 3.42 0.53 -5.54
CA ASP A 238 2.12 1.14 -5.23
C ASP A 238 1.57 1.95 -6.42
N GLU A 239 2.38 2.78 -7.07
CA GLU A 239 1.97 3.66 -8.16
C GLU A 239 3.02 3.68 -9.28
N LEU A 240 2.60 3.37 -10.52
CA LEU A 240 3.39 3.68 -11.70
C LEU A 240 3.02 5.07 -12.24
N SER A 241 3.98 6.00 -12.16
CA SER A 241 3.87 7.32 -12.78
C SER A 241 4.64 7.38 -14.11
N THR A 242 5.96 7.57 -14.09
CA THR A 242 6.81 7.43 -15.29
C THR A 242 7.38 6.02 -15.42
N GLY A 243 7.44 5.27 -14.31
CA GLY A 243 8.05 3.93 -14.27
C GLY A 243 9.59 3.93 -14.40
N ALA A 244 10.25 5.09 -14.36
CA ALA A 244 11.71 5.18 -14.52
C ALA A 244 12.48 4.31 -13.50
N THR A 245 12.07 4.31 -12.23
CA THR A 245 12.68 3.47 -11.18
C THR A 245 12.60 1.98 -11.54
N VAL A 246 11.46 1.53 -12.10
CA VAL A 246 11.28 0.14 -12.51
C VAL A 246 12.17 -0.19 -13.70
N VAL A 247 12.25 0.69 -14.69
CA VAL A 247 13.14 0.55 -15.85
C VAL A 247 14.60 0.40 -15.40
N ASP A 248 15.07 1.27 -14.49
CA ASP A 248 16.44 1.22 -13.97
C ASP A 248 16.69 -0.05 -13.14
N THR A 249 15.70 -0.49 -12.37
CA THR A 249 15.76 -1.75 -11.61
C THR A 249 15.87 -2.96 -12.54
N ILE A 250 15.04 -3.02 -13.58
CA ILE A 250 15.10 -4.08 -14.59
C ILE A 250 16.49 -4.08 -15.24
N ARG A 251 17.03 -2.92 -15.64
CA ARG A 251 18.38 -2.86 -16.25
C ARG A 251 19.47 -3.37 -15.30
N ASP A 252 19.52 -2.91 -14.04
CA ASP A 252 20.56 -3.34 -13.07
C ASP A 252 20.46 -4.85 -12.79
N LEU A 253 19.25 -5.36 -12.55
CA LEU A 253 19.06 -6.78 -12.25
C LEU A 253 19.28 -7.66 -13.46
N HIS A 254 18.81 -7.27 -14.64
CA HIS A 254 18.97 -8.04 -15.86
C HIS A 254 20.43 -8.11 -16.31
N ALA A 255 21.22 -7.05 -16.08
CA ALA A 255 22.66 -7.06 -16.33
C ALA A 255 23.42 -8.08 -15.44
N ARG A 256 22.90 -8.39 -14.25
CA ARG A 256 23.48 -9.36 -13.30
C ARG A 256 22.95 -10.77 -13.53
N VAL A 257 21.64 -10.90 -13.69
CA VAL A 257 20.91 -12.16 -13.87
C VAL A 257 19.82 -11.93 -14.92
N PRO A 258 20.10 -12.19 -16.20
CA PRO A 258 19.13 -12.02 -17.28
C PRO A 258 17.87 -12.85 -17.04
N GLN A 259 16.69 -12.24 -17.14
CA GLN A 259 15.39 -12.89 -16.97
C GLN A 259 14.71 -13.09 -18.33
N ALA A 260 13.95 -14.18 -18.49
CA ALA A 260 13.13 -14.36 -19.68
C ALA A 260 11.91 -13.43 -19.67
N ARG A 261 11.40 -13.14 -18.47
CA ARG A 261 10.17 -12.36 -18.30
C ARG A 261 10.19 -11.50 -17.03
N TRP A 262 9.68 -10.30 -17.17
CA TRP A 262 9.38 -9.36 -16.10
C TRP A 262 7.89 -9.06 -16.10
N VAL A 263 7.25 -9.14 -14.93
CA VAL A 263 5.89 -8.67 -14.74
C VAL A 263 5.92 -7.53 -13.73
N VAL A 264 5.47 -6.35 -14.12
CA VAL A 264 5.40 -5.19 -13.24
C VAL A 264 3.96 -5.03 -12.79
N ALA A 265 3.74 -5.21 -11.50
CA ALA A 265 2.44 -5.14 -10.86
C ALA A 265 2.33 -3.86 -10.02
N ALA A 266 1.24 -3.12 -10.17
CA ALA A 266 1.00 -1.93 -9.38
C ALA A 266 -0.43 -1.85 -8.85
N LEU A 267 -0.65 -1.14 -7.75
CA LEU A 267 -2.02 -0.80 -7.35
C LEU A 267 -2.68 0.07 -8.44
N ILE A 268 -1.94 1.07 -8.93
CA ILE A 268 -2.40 1.95 -10.02
C ILE A 268 -1.30 2.19 -11.07
N ASP A 269 -1.69 2.21 -12.35
CA ASP A 269 -0.86 2.62 -13.48
C ASP A 269 -1.39 3.93 -14.08
N LEU A 270 -0.61 4.99 -13.95
CA LEU A 270 -0.89 6.34 -14.44
C LEU A 270 0.06 6.76 -15.58
N ARG A 271 0.82 5.82 -16.15
CA ARG A 271 1.80 6.09 -17.20
C ARG A 271 1.15 6.66 -18.46
N GLY A 272 1.80 7.70 -18.99
CA GLY A 272 1.50 8.26 -20.30
C GLY A 272 1.95 7.35 -21.44
N ALA A 273 1.62 7.74 -22.68
CA ALA A 273 1.98 6.94 -23.85
C ALA A 273 3.50 6.84 -24.09
N ASP A 274 4.25 7.89 -23.75
CA ASP A 274 5.73 7.87 -23.83
C ASP A 274 6.32 6.91 -22.79
N ASP A 275 5.82 6.96 -21.55
CA ASP A 275 6.29 6.09 -20.46
C ASP A 275 5.98 4.61 -20.74
N ARG A 276 4.84 4.30 -21.37
CA ARG A 276 4.51 2.94 -21.81
C ARG A 276 5.45 2.47 -22.93
N ARG A 277 5.74 3.32 -23.92
CA ARG A 277 6.71 3.02 -24.99
C ARG A 277 8.12 2.76 -24.45
N ALA A 278 8.53 3.42 -23.37
CA ALA A 278 9.83 3.17 -22.75
C ALA A 278 9.97 1.73 -22.22
N PHE A 279 8.87 1.08 -21.80
CA PHE A 279 8.88 -0.33 -21.39
C PHE A 279 8.96 -1.27 -22.60
N ASP A 280 8.28 -0.94 -23.69
CA ASP A 280 8.37 -1.69 -24.95
C ASP A 280 9.80 -1.63 -25.53
N GLU A 281 10.42 -0.44 -25.50
CA GLU A 281 11.80 -0.22 -25.91
C GLU A 281 12.78 -0.98 -25.00
N LEU A 282 12.55 -1.00 -23.69
CA LEU A 282 13.34 -1.77 -22.73
C LEU A 282 13.28 -3.28 -23.00
N ALA A 283 12.08 -3.81 -23.30
CA ALA A 283 11.90 -5.22 -23.63
C ALA A 283 12.73 -5.61 -24.87
N LEU A 284 12.72 -4.76 -25.91
CA LEU A 284 13.51 -4.95 -27.13
C LEU A 284 15.02 -4.79 -26.88
N GLU A 285 15.42 -3.81 -26.06
CA GLU A 285 16.82 -3.54 -25.69
C GLU A 285 17.46 -4.75 -24.98
N LEU A 286 16.72 -5.38 -24.06
CA LEU A 286 17.20 -6.45 -23.21
C LEU A 286 16.91 -7.86 -23.75
N ASP A 287 16.25 -7.99 -24.91
CA ASP A 287 15.79 -9.27 -25.46
C ASP A 287 15.00 -10.11 -24.44
N THR A 288 14.01 -9.45 -23.81
CA THR A 288 13.18 -10.03 -22.73
C THR A 288 11.71 -9.64 -22.92
N ARG A 289 10.81 -10.28 -22.17
CA ARG A 289 9.40 -9.87 -22.10
C ARG A 289 9.16 -8.98 -20.88
N VAL A 290 8.45 -7.87 -21.06
CA VAL A 290 8.02 -6.99 -19.95
C VAL A 290 6.52 -6.79 -20.05
N ASP A 291 5.76 -7.34 -19.11
CA ASP A 291 4.32 -7.11 -18.99
C ASP A 291 4.05 -6.13 -17.84
N VAL A 292 3.01 -5.31 -17.96
CA VAL A 292 2.56 -4.44 -16.87
C VAL A 292 1.10 -4.68 -16.57
N VAL A 293 0.79 -4.90 -15.29
CA VAL A 293 -0.56 -5.11 -14.78
C VAL A 293 -0.85 -4.18 -13.61
N ALA A 294 -2.10 -3.74 -13.49
CA ALA A 294 -2.53 -2.92 -12.37
C ALA A 294 -4.00 -3.15 -12.02
N LEU A 295 -4.40 -2.82 -10.78
CA LEU A 295 -5.82 -2.79 -10.42
C LEU A 295 -6.51 -1.58 -11.03
N GLY A 296 -5.90 -0.41 -10.90
CA GLY A 296 -6.36 0.82 -11.53
C GLY A 296 -5.52 1.20 -12.73
N ASP A 297 -6.14 1.51 -13.87
CA ASP A 297 -5.51 2.12 -15.05
C ASP A 297 -6.11 3.51 -15.24
N GLY A 298 -5.28 4.54 -15.42
CA GLY A 298 -5.78 5.91 -15.50
C GLY A 298 -4.74 6.93 -15.89
N GLY A 299 -5.02 8.19 -15.53
CA GLY A 299 -4.10 9.29 -15.73
C GLY A 299 -4.28 10.38 -14.68
N ILE A 300 -3.24 11.19 -14.52
CA ILE A 300 -3.24 12.37 -13.66
C ILE A 300 -3.00 13.63 -14.49
N GLU A 301 -3.90 14.59 -14.38
CA GLU A 301 -3.77 15.93 -14.96
C GLU A 301 -3.31 16.89 -13.87
N LEU A 302 -2.18 17.56 -14.11
CA LEU A 302 -1.61 18.57 -13.21
C LEU A 302 -1.62 19.94 -13.90
N PRO A 303 -2.17 20.99 -13.27
CA PRO A 303 -2.02 22.36 -13.78
C PRO A 303 -0.55 22.80 -13.82
N THR A 304 -0.21 23.70 -14.74
CA THR A 304 1.16 24.22 -14.90
C THR A 304 1.65 25.00 -13.68
N ASP A 305 0.73 25.52 -12.87
CA ASP A 305 0.95 26.28 -11.64
C ASP A 305 0.74 25.44 -10.37
N VAL A 306 0.63 24.11 -10.46
CA VAL A 306 0.34 23.21 -9.31
C VAL A 306 1.32 23.36 -8.15
N LEU A 307 2.60 23.66 -8.42
CA LEU A 307 3.61 23.88 -7.39
C LEU A 307 3.34 25.17 -6.58
N ALA A 308 2.97 26.25 -7.28
CA ALA A 308 2.62 27.51 -6.64
C ALA A 308 1.35 27.37 -5.79
N ARG A 309 0.31 26.75 -6.35
CA ARG A 309 -0.95 26.44 -5.63
C ARG A 309 -0.70 25.58 -4.39
N GLY A 310 0.17 24.57 -4.52
CA GLY A 310 0.56 23.72 -3.40
C GLY A 310 1.24 24.50 -2.27
N ALA A 311 2.17 25.39 -2.62
CA ALA A 311 2.86 26.23 -1.63
C ALA A 311 1.91 27.21 -0.93
N GLU A 312 0.97 27.83 -1.67
CA GLU A 312 -0.05 28.72 -1.12
C GLU A 312 -0.94 27.99 -0.12
N VAL A 313 -1.44 26.80 -0.48
CA VAL A 313 -2.25 25.96 0.41
C VAL A 313 -1.48 25.61 1.68
N VAL A 314 -0.23 25.16 1.56
CA VAL A 314 0.60 24.82 2.74
C VAL A 314 0.84 26.05 3.62
N ALA A 315 1.10 27.23 3.03
CA ALA A 315 1.35 28.47 3.77
C ALA A 315 0.10 29.01 4.48
N GLU A 316 -1.07 28.93 3.84
CA GLU A 316 -2.36 29.32 4.44
C GLU A 316 -2.67 28.50 5.69
N PHE A 317 -2.45 27.18 5.63
CA PHE A 317 -2.69 26.29 6.78
C PHE A 317 -1.63 26.42 7.86
N ALA A 318 -0.36 26.66 7.50
CA ALA A 318 0.67 27.04 8.46
C ALA A 318 0.31 28.37 9.17
N GLY A 319 -0.26 29.33 8.42
CA GLY A 319 -0.70 30.64 8.92
C GLY A 319 -1.97 30.61 9.80
N ALA A 320 -2.93 29.73 9.50
CA ALA A 320 -4.12 29.51 10.33
C ALA A 320 -3.79 28.83 11.67
N GLY A 321 -2.68 28.07 11.73
CA GLY A 321 -2.07 27.57 12.96
C GLY A 321 -1.12 28.57 13.66
N ALA A 322 -0.72 29.65 13.00
CA ALA A 322 0.28 30.61 13.48
C ALA A 322 -0.21 31.59 14.56
N GLY A 323 -1.28 31.24 15.28
CA GLY A 323 -1.44 31.65 16.69
C GLY A 323 -0.49 30.90 17.64
N ALA A 324 0.24 29.88 17.15
CA ALA A 324 1.21 29.11 17.91
C ALA A 324 2.48 28.83 17.07
N GLY A 325 3.43 29.78 17.13
CA GLY A 325 4.88 29.54 17.07
C GLY A 325 5.51 28.95 15.80
N ALA A 326 6.14 29.82 15.01
CA ALA A 326 7.08 29.46 13.95
C ALA A 326 8.42 28.90 14.48
N ASP A 327 9.02 28.03 13.67
CA ASP A 327 10.42 27.58 13.60
C ASP A 327 11.03 26.78 14.77
N ALA A 328 11.04 25.45 14.62
CA ALA A 328 12.25 24.61 14.54
C ALA A 328 11.84 23.13 14.51
N VAL A 329 12.33 22.38 13.51
CA VAL A 329 12.22 20.91 13.45
C VAL A 329 13.06 20.33 14.60
N ALA A 330 12.45 20.22 15.77
CA ALA A 330 12.98 19.49 16.90
C ALA A 330 12.18 18.19 17.07
N PRO A 331 12.84 17.03 17.21
CA PRO A 331 12.18 15.81 17.65
C PRO A 331 11.51 16.05 19.02
N GLY A 332 10.25 15.64 19.19
CA GLY A 332 9.59 15.63 20.50
C GLY A 332 8.46 16.64 20.73
N ARG A 333 7.86 17.25 19.70
CA ARG A 333 6.56 17.95 19.85
C ARG A 333 5.62 17.56 18.72
N GLY A 334 4.54 16.85 19.06
CA GLY A 334 3.44 16.62 18.12
C GLY A 334 2.77 17.95 17.78
N GLU A 335 2.60 18.24 16.50
CA GLU A 335 1.68 19.28 16.04
C GLU A 335 0.25 18.78 16.32
N VAL A 336 -0.25 19.04 17.52
CA VAL A 336 -1.65 18.77 17.89
C VAL A 336 -2.51 19.88 17.30
N GLY A 337 -2.94 19.69 16.05
CA GLY A 337 -3.99 20.49 15.44
C GLY A 337 -5.34 20.18 16.11
N GLY A 338 -5.63 20.82 17.24
CA GLY A 338 -6.92 20.71 17.91
C GLY A 338 -6.85 21.03 19.40
N ARG A 339 -7.74 21.90 19.88
CA ARG A 339 -7.93 22.23 21.31
C ARG A 339 -8.51 21.02 22.07
N GLY A 340 -7.74 19.93 22.17
CA GLY A 340 -8.00 18.78 23.04
C GLY A 340 -7.13 18.87 24.31
N ASP A 341 -7.67 18.38 25.42
CA ASP A 341 -7.16 18.48 26.78
C ASP A 341 -5.63 18.22 26.91
N VAL A 342 -4.91 19.21 27.44
CA VAL A 342 -3.48 19.13 27.74
C VAL A 342 -3.36 18.51 29.14
N GLY A 343 -3.24 17.19 29.27
CA GLY A 343 -3.19 16.59 30.61
C GLY A 343 -2.65 15.18 30.78
N ALA A 344 -3.01 14.20 29.93
CA ALA A 344 -2.67 12.80 30.19
C ALA A 344 -1.77 12.21 29.09
N VAL A 345 -0.57 11.76 29.49
CA VAL A 345 0.28 10.90 28.66
C VAL A 345 -0.29 9.48 28.74
N GLY A 346 -0.48 8.84 27.58
CA GLY A 346 -0.97 7.48 27.50
C GLY A 346 -0.03 6.46 28.15
N GLU A 347 -0.59 5.35 28.62
CA GLU A 347 0.20 4.26 29.20
C GLU A 347 1.00 3.54 28.09
N VAL A 348 2.29 3.26 28.33
CA VAL A 348 3.11 2.41 27.46
C VAL A 348 3.30 1.05 28.12
N VAL A 349 2.91 -0.02 27.43
CA VAL A 349 3.02 -1.41 27.90
C VAL A 349 3.82 -2.21 26.89
N THR A 350 4.77 -3.01 27.37
CA THR A 350 5.52 -3.94 26.53
C THR A 350 4.89 -5.33 26.60
N LEU A 351 4.58 -5.89 25.43
CA LEU A 351 4.18 -7.28 25.25
C LEU A 351 5.35 -8.04 24.61
N ASP A 352 6.14 -8.71 25.45
CA ASP A 352 7.31 -9.46 25.02
C ASP A 352 6.92 -10.89 24.62
N LEU A 353 7.02 -11.21 23.33
CA LEU A 353 6.67 -12.52 22.78
C LEU A 353 7.89 -13.29 22.29
N ARG A 354 9.11 -12.85 22.61
CA ARG A 354 10.37 -13.47 22.13
C ARG A 354 10.54 -14.93 22.55
N GLU A 355 9.91 -15.33 23.65
CA GLU A 355 9.91 -16.71 24.16
C GLU A 355 8.56 -17.43 23.93
N VAL A 356 7.63 -16.81 23.19
CA VAL A 356 6.26 -17.30 22.99
C VAL A 356 6.02 -17.73 21.55
N VAL A 357 6.56 -16.98 20.59
CA VAL A 357 6.42 -17.27 19.16
C VAL A 357 7.76 -17.66 18.56
N GLU A 358 7.71 -18.43 17.47
CA GLU A 358 8.91 -18.81 16.73
C GLU A 358 9.63 -17.58 16.15
N PRO A 359 10.96 -17.65 15.96
CA PRO A 359 11.74 -16.60 15.33
C PRO A 359 11.18 -16.18 13.96
N VAL A 360 10.97 -14.87 13.79
CA VAL A 360 10.44 -14.29 12.56
C VAL A 360 11.59 -13.81 11.69
N ARG A 361 11.63 -14.31 10.45
CA ARG A 361 12.58 -13.87 9.44
C ARG A 361 12.10 -12.59 8.77
N SER A 362 12.99 -11.59 8.68
CA SER A 362 12.68 -10.36 7.95
C SER A 362 12.71 -10.61 6.44
N GLU A 363 11.66 -10.18 5.75
CA GLU A 363 11.42 -10.43 4.32
C GLU A 363 12.45 -9.74 3.42
N ARG A 364 13.15 -8.72 3.94
CA ARG A 364 14.28 -8.03 3.27
C ARG A 364 15.43 -8.95 2.89
N PHE A 365 15.51 -10.12 3.55
CA PHE A 365 16.55 -11.12 3.32
C PHE A 365 16.10 -12.28 2.41
N GLY A 366 14.87 -12.22 1.88
CA GLY A 366 14.28 -13.28 1.10
C GLY A 366 13.60 -14.33 1.97
N VAL A 367 12.36 -14.68 1.63
CA VAL A 367 11.53 -15.66 2.35
C VAL A 367 10.71 -16.52 1.40
N ASP A 368 10.39 -17.75 1.82
CA ASP A 368 9.44 -18.60 1.11
C ASP A 368 8.02 -18.35 1.59
N ALA A 369 7.22 -17.70 0.73
CA ALA A 369 5.94 -17.15 1.15
C ALA A 369 4.94 -18.21 1.66
N ALA A 370 5.05 -19.43 1.12
CA ALA A 370 4.22 -20.55 1.53
C ALA A 370 4.60 -21.13 2.91
N SER A 371 5.87 -21.06 3.34
CA SER A 371 6.37 -21.79 4.51
C SER A 371 6.80 -20.91 5.69
N GLU A 372 7.17 -19.65 5.44
CA GLU A 372 7.69 -18.74 6.45
C GLU A 372 6.64 -17.69 6.82
N ARG A 373 5.73 -18.07 7.73
CA ARG A 373 4.65 -17.21 8.23
C ARG A 373 4.70 -17.13 9.74
N VAL A 374 4.50 -15.93 10.27
CA VAL A 374 4.29 -15.71 11.70
C VAL A 374 2.96 -16.35 12.15
N ASP A 375 2.93 -16.87 13.38
CA ASP A 375 1.67 -17.26 14.02
C ASP A 375 0.91 -16.00 14.47
N ALA A 376 0.21 -15.37 13.52
CA ALA A 376 -0.58 -14.17 13.77
C ALA A 376 -1.72 -14.41 14.77
N GLU A 377 -2.20 -15.65 14.88
CA GLU A 377 -3.26 -16.04 15.83
C GLU A 377 -2.75 -16.00 17.26
N ALA A 378 -1.57 -16.57 17.52
CA ALA A 378 -0.94 -16.53 18.83
C ALA A 378 -0.64 -15.09 19.27
N VAL A 379 -0.10 -14.26 18.37
CA VAL A 379 0.16 -12.83 18.65
C VAL A 379 -1.16 -12.09 18.91
N SER A 380 -2.19 -12.31 18.10
CA SER A 380 -3.53 -11.74 18.28
C SER A 380 -4.14 -12.11 19.63
N ALA A 381 -4.07 -13.38 20.04
CA ALA A 381 -4.59 -13.84 21.32
C ALA A 381 -3.91 -13.15 22.51
N ALA A 382 -2.58 -13.00 22.46
CA ALA A 382 -1.82 -12.25 23.46
C ALA A 382 -2.20 -10.76 23.48
N LEU A 383 -2.42 -10.16 22.32
CA LEU A 383 -2.89 -8.78 22.19
C LEU A 383 -4.30 -8.59 22.77
N VAL A 384 -5.24 -9.49 22.49
CA VAL A 384 -6.60 -9.42 23.06
C VAL A 384 -6.52 -9.42 24.59
N ALA A 385 -5.69 -10.27 25.19
CA ALA A 385 -5.48 -10.30 26.63
C ALA A 385 -4.88 -8.98 27.16
N ALA A 386 -3.82 -8.48 26.51
CA ALA A 386 -3.15 -7.25 26.90
C ALA A 386 -4.07 -6.01 26.79
N VAL A 387 -4.86 -5.92 25.71
CA VAL A 387 -5.78 -4.81 25.42
C VAL A 387 -7.02 -4.86 26.29
N SER A 388 -7.54 -6.05 26.60
CA SER A 388 -8.75 -6.23 27.43
C SER A 388 -8.45 -6.13 28.92
N GLY A 389 -7.28 -6.59 29.38
CA GLY A 389 -6.86 -6.56 30.79
C GLY A 389 -6.67 -5.16 31.37
N GLY A 390 -6.63 -4.12 30.54
CA GLY A 390 -6.58 -2.70 30.96
C GLY A 390 -7.93 -1.97 30.94
N ARG A 391 -9.02 -2.64 30.54
CA ARG A 391 -10.36 -2.03 30.50
C ARG A 391 -11.14 -2.42 31.75
N ALA A 392 -11.05 -1.60 32.80
CA ALA A 392 -12.09 -1.57 33.82
C ALA A 392 -13.31 -0.87 33.21
N ASP A 393 -14.45 -1.56 33.25
CA ASP A 393 -15.79 -1.12 32.87
C ASP A 393 -16.18 -1.14 31.38
N GLY A 394 -17.25 -1.88 31.14
CA GLY A 394 -17.82 -2.18 29.84
C GLY A 394 -18.16 -0.92 29.04
N HIS A 395 -17.69 -0.92 27.80
CA HIS A 395 -18.15 0.04 26.79
C HIS A 395 -18.75 -0.77 25.64
N GLY A 396 -20.03 -0.48 25.37
CA GLY A 396 -20.72 -0.92 24.17
C GLY A 396 -20.00 -0.47 22.89
N GLY A 397 -20.51 -0.87 21.74
CA GLY A 397 -19.86 -0.83 20.41
C GLY A 397 -19.43 0.52 19.82
N ASP A 398 -19.03 1.51 20.63
CA ASP A 398 -18.60 2.86 20.23
C ASP A 398 -17.13 3.18 20.61
N ALA A 399 -16.36 2.19 21.08
CA ALA A 399 -14.93 2.36 21.33
C ALA A 399 -14.16 2.55 20.01
N PRO A 400 -13.17 3.47 19.94
CA PRO A 400 -12.36 3.65 18.74
C PRO A 400 -11.59 2.35 18.41
N PRO A 401 -11.35 2.06 17.12
CA PRO A 401 -10.64 0.86 16.74
C PRO A 401 -9.19 0.87 17.26
N VAL A 402 -8.66 -0.33 17.52
CA VAL A 402 -7.23 -0.52 17.78
C VAL A 402 -6.47 -0.21 16.49
N VAL A 403 -5.39 0.56 16.57
CA VAL A 403 -4.52 0.81 15.41
C VAL A 403 -3.24 -0.01 15.56
N VAL A 404 -3.05 -1.02 14.72
CA VAL A 404 -1.80 -1.76 14.61
C VAL A 404 -0.87 -1.00 13.67
N LEU A 405 0.30 -0.63 14.16
CA LEU A 405 1.27 0.23 13.49
C LEU A 405 2.56 -0.55 13.23
N GLY A 406 2.79 -0.94 11.98
CA GLY A 406 4.08 -1.48 11.52
C GLY A 406 5.14 -0.38 11.40
N THR A 407 6.40 -0.77 11.32
CA THR A 407 7.53 0.16 11.22
C THR A 407 8.13 0.15 9.82
N GLU A 408 7.98 1.27 9.10
CA GLU A 408 8.57 1.52 7.79
C GLU A 408 8.33 0.40 6.77
N GLU A 409 9.28 -0.52 6.64
CA GLU A 409 9.28 -1.62 5.68
C GLU A 409 8.64 -2.91 6.24
N PHE A 410 8.46 -3.00 7.56
CA PHE A 410 7.85 -4.14 8.27
C PHE A 410 6.32 -4.04 8.30
N LEU A 411 5.67 -4.49 7.22
CA LEU A 411 4.23 -4.33 7.01
C LEU A 411 3.43 -5.64 7.01
N SER A 412 4.00 -6.73 6.48
CA SER A 412 3.25 -7.97 6.26
C SER A 412 2.79 -8.63 7.56
N VAL A 413 3.69 -8.75 8.54
CA VAL A 413 3.41 -9.32 9.86
C VAL A 413 2.41 -8.45 10.64
N PRO A 414 2.59 -7.12 10.76
CA PRO A 414 1.58 -6.26 11.37
C PRO A 414 0.22 -6.33 10.68
N LEU A 415 0.18 -6.45 9.35
CA LEU A 415 -1.07 -6.62 8.61
C LEU A 415 -1.76 -7.95 8.94
N ALA A 416 -1.02 -9.05 8.97
CA ALA A 416 -1.55 -10.37 9.33
C ALA A 416 -2.08 -10.40 10.76
N VAL A 417 -1.34 -9.83 11.71
CA VAL A 417 -1.74 -9.71 13.12
C VAL A 417 -2.98 -8.80 13.26
N ALA A 418 -3.00 -7.66 12.56
CA ALA A 418 -4.15 -6.78 12.57
C ALA A 418 -5.40 -7.47 12.03
N HIS A 419 -5.29 -8.25 10.96
CA HIS A 419 -6.40 -9.02 10.41
C HIS A 419 -6.89 -10.10 11.38
N ALA A 420 -5.97 -10.79 12.06
CA ALA A 420 -6.33 -11.78 13.08
C ALA A 420 -7.05 -11.12 14.28
N LEU A 421 -6.56 -9.97 14.73
CA LEU A 421 -7.12 -9.16 15.83
C LEU A 421 -8.50 -8.58 15.48
N ASP A 422 -8.72 -8.24 14.21
CA ASP A 422 -9.94 -7.59 13.72
C ASP A 422 -11.22 -8.43 13.95
N ARG A 423 -11.08 -9.76 14.09
CA ARG A 423 -12.16 -10.69 14.42
C ARG A 423 -12.63 -10.60 15.88
N HIS A 424 -11.78 -10.05 16.76
CA HIS A 424 -12.07 -9.92 18.18
C HIS A 424 -12.37 -8.49 18.59
N LEU A 425 -11.64 -7.53 18.00
CA LEU A 425 -11.73 -6.11 18.29
C LEU A 425 -11.70 -5.33 16.98
N PRO A 426 -12.54 -4.30 16.78
CA PRO A 426 -12.41 -3.39 15.64
C PRO A 426 -10.96 -2.89 15.52
N THR A 427 -10.32 -3.16 14.39
CA THR A 427 -8.90 -2.94 14.19
C THR A 427 -8.65 -2.24 12.85
N ARG A 428 -7.70 -1.32 12.86
CA ARG A 428 -7.14 -0.67 11.68
C ARG A 428 -5.65 -0.98 11.64
N VAL A 429 -5.08 -1.07 10.45
CA VAL A 429 -3.63 -1.19 10.25
C VAL A 429 -3.09 0.08 9.60
N SER A 430 -1.90 0.49 10.02
CA SER A 430 -1.15 1.61 9.45
C SER A 430 0.35 1.32 9.55
N SER A 431 1.19 2.26 9.10
CA SER A 431 2.64 2.17 9.28
C SER A 431 3.30 3.50 9.58
N THR A 432 4.52 3.43 10.09
CA THR A 432 5.42 4.58 10.11
C THR A 432 6.07 4.79 8.74
N THR A 433 6.56 6.00 8.47
CA THR A 433 7.27 6.28 7.21
C THR A 433 8.33 7.36 7.38
N ARG A 434 9.27 7.40 6.43
CA ARG A 434 10.26 8.47 6.25
C ARG A 434 9.71 9.72 5.58
N SER A 435 8.56 9.62 4.91
CA SER A 435 8.07 10.68 4.01
C SER A 435 7.41 11.83 4.78
N PRO A 436 7.94 13.07 4.70
CA PRO A 436 7.28 14.24 5.28
C PRO A 436 6.10 14.68 4.41
N ILE A 437 4.90 14.72 5.00
CA ILE A 437 3.65 15.08 4.33
C ILE A 437 3.02 16.24 5.09
N ALA A 438 2.50 17.22 4.35
CA ALA A 438 1.73 18.31 4.94
C ALA A 438 0.41 17.76 5.49
N VAL A 439 0.04 18.18 6.71
CA VAL A 439 -1.19 17.73 7.36
C VAL A 439 -2.29 18.79 7.23
N LEU A 440 -3.51 18.33 6.99
CA LEU A 440 -4.71 19.16 6.99
C LEU A 440 -5.89 18.33 7.47
N ASP A 441 -6.44 18.67 8.63
CA ASP A 441 -7.64 18.01 9.19
C ASP A 441 -8.91 18.52 8.50
N ASP A 442 -9.05 18.18 7.22
CA ASP A 442 -10.22 18.43 6.39
C ASP A 442 -10.76 17.11 5.82
N ARG A 443 -12.09 17.01 5.66
CA ARG A 443 -12.72 15.80 5.16
C ARG A 443 -12.25 15.41 3.76
N GLY A 444 -11.95 16.39 2.89
CA GLY A 444 -11.48 16.17 1.52
C GLY A 444 -9.96 16.00 1.38
N TYR A 445 -9.22 15.85 2.50
CA TYR A 445 -7.77 15.67 2.50
C TYR A 445 -7.36 14.38 3.19
N ALA A 446 -6.41 13.66 2.60
CA ALA A 446 -6.06 12.30 3.01
C ALA A 446 -5.32 12.25 4.37
N VAL A 447 -4.54 13.27 4.70
CA VAL A 447 -3.61 13.24 5.85
C VAL A 447 -3.94 14.34 6.85
N ALA A 448 -4.67 14.01 7.91
CA ALA A 448 -5.22 14.95 8.87
C ALA A 448 -4.29 15.29 10.05
N SER A 449 -3.39 14.38 10.41
CA SER A 449 -2.51 14.54 11.57
C SER A 449 -1.19 13.82 11.37
N SER A 450 -0.14 14.28 12.05
CA SER A 450 1.16 13.58 12.09
C SER A 450 1.70 13.49 13.52
N VAL A 451 2.42 12.41 13.76
CA VAL A 451 3.28 12.20 14.93
C VAL A 451 4.69 12.08 14.39
N THR A 452 5.62 12.88 14.91
CA THR A 452 7.02 12.87 14.50
C THR A 452 7.90 12.32 15.62
N PHE A 453 8.85 11.45 15.29
CA PHE A 453 9.79 10.84 16.24
C PHE A 453 11.13 10.53 15.55
N ARG A 454 12.15 10.25 16.36
CA ARG A 454 13.49 9.84 15.90
C ARG A 454 13.44 8.42 15.32
N SER A 455 14.14 8.18 14.20
CA SER A 455 14.32 6.82 13.70
C SER A 455 15.09 5.95 14.71
N HIS A 456 14.64 4.71 14.88
CA HIS A 456 15.36 3.68 15.65
C HIS A 456 16.19 2.74 14.75
N ASP A 457 16.00 2.84 13.43
CA ASP A 457 16.65 1.96 12.45
C ASP A 457 17.93 2.56 11.87
N ARG A 458 18.90 1.68 11.59
CA ARG A 458 20.09 2.04 10.81
C ARG A 458 19.77 1.99 9.32
N THR A 459 19.85 3.14 8.68
CA THR A 459 19.41 3.34 7.30
C THR A 459 20.41 4.14 6.48
N VAL A 460 20.44 3.93 5.17
CA VAL A 460 21.41 4.55 4.24
C VAL A 460 21.24 6.07 4.12
N ASP A 461 20.04 6.58 4.41
CA ASP A 461 19.68 8.00 4.42
C ASP A 461 19.89 8.67 5.80
N GLY A 462 20.38 7.92 6.80
CA GLY A 462 20.75 8.42 8.11
C GLY A 462 19.59 8.53 9.11
N PRO A 463 19.83 9.14 10.30
CA PRO A 463 18.93 9.09 11.46
C PRO A 463 17.73 10.06 11.36
N GLY A 464 17.25 10.35 10.14
CA GLY A 464 16.21 11.33 9.89
C GLY A 464 14.90 11.08 10.66
N PRO A 465 14.02 12.09 10.76
CA PRO A 465 12.73 11.92 11.43
C PRO A 465 11.88 10.85 10.74
N ARG A 466 11.00 10.24 11.52
CA ARG A 466 9.97 9.32 11.07
C ARG A 466 8.60 9.84 11.50
N PHE A 467 7.59 9.43 10.74
CA PHE A 467 6.24 9.94 10.86
C PHE A 467 5.23 8.80 10.98
N ALA A 468 4.21 8.98 11.81
CA ALA A 468 2.98 8.20 11.76
C ALA A 468 1.81 9.17 11.53
N TYR A 469 0.87 8.82 10.66
CA TYR A 469 -0.18 9.74 10.22
C TYR A 469 -1.57 9.30 10.66
N ASN A 470 -2.50 10.26 10.72
CA ASN A 470 -3.93 10.03 10.94
C ASN A 470 -4.31 9.35 12.27
N LEU A 471 -3.46 9.47 13.31
CA LEU A 471 -3.76 8.95 14.65
C LEU A 471 -4.68 9.87 15.47
N THR A 472 -4.86 11.13 15.07
CA THR A 472 -5.67 12.12 15.79
C THR A 472 -6.68 12.88 14.92
N ARG A 473 -7.20 12.26 13.85
CA ARG A 473 -8.14 12.89 12.90
C ARG A 473 -9.40 13.41 13.62
N GLY A 474 -9.81 14.65 13.30
CA GLY A 474 -10.93 15.33 13.97
C GLY A 474 -10.66 15.67 15.44
N GLY A 475 -9.39 15.76 15.85
CA GLY A 475 -8.97 16.02 17.23
C GLY A 475 -9.22 14.88 18.23
N ARG A 476 -9.67 13.71 17.77
CA ARG A 476 -9.93 12.54 18.63
C ARG A 476 -8.66 11.72 18.79
N ARG A 477 -8.23 11.46 20.03
CA ARG A 477 -7.09 10.58 20.33
C ARG A 477 -7.39 9.13 19.92
N ALA A 478 -6.35 8.38 19.57
CA ALA A 478 -6.47 6.94 19.39
C ALA A 478 -6.64 6.27 20.76
N GLY A 479 -7.57 5.32 20.90
CA GLY A 479 -7.72 4.59 22.16
C GLY A 479 -6.50 3.70 22.44
N VAL A 480 -6.20 2.79 21.51
CA VAL A 480 -5.06 1.88 21.63
C VAL A 480 -4.27 1.88 20.33
N VAL A 481 -2.96 2.11 20.43
CA VAL A 481 -2.00 1.91 19.34
C VAL A 481 -1.12 0.71 19.70
N VAL A 482 -1.07 -0.28 18.81
CA VAL A 482 -0.16 -1.43 18.92
C VAL A 482 1.03 -1.16 18.00
N LEU A 483 2.18 -0.83 18.57
CA LEU A 483 3.42 -0.64 17.83
C LEU A 483 4.11 -2.00 17.61
N MET A 484 4.41 -2.32 16.36
CA MET A 484 5.13 -3.52 15.95
C MET A 484 6.43 -3.13 15.23
N PRO A 485 7.55 -3.02 15.97
CA PRO A 485 8.88 -2.86 15.38
C PRO A 485 9.32 -4.15 14.65
N GLU A 486 10.37 -4.07 13.83
CA GLU A 486 11.01 -5.25 13.24
C GLU A 486 11.40 -6.27 14.33
N PRO A 487 11.35 -7.58 14.05
CA PRO A 487 11.80 -8.61 14.99
C PRO A 487 13.24 -8.36 15.43
N GLY A 488 13.52 -8.55 16.71
CA GLY A 488 14.85 -8.34 17.30
C GLY A 488 15.20 -6.88 17.63
N THR A 489 14.30 -5.92 17.40
CA THR A 489 14.51 -4.51 17.81
C THR A 489 14.73 -4.39 19.33
N ASP A 490 15.77 -3.66 19.74
CA ASP A 490 16.04 -3.37 21.16
C ASP A 490 14.99 -2.37 21.69
N PRO A 491 14.23 -2.72 22.74
CA PRO A 491 13.26 -1.80 23.35
C PRO A 491 13.87 -0.46 23.80
N ALA A 492 15.17 -0.44 24.12
CA ALA A 492 15.87 0.79 24.49
C ALA A 492 15.90 1.82 23.34
N ASP A 493 15.97 1.35 22.09
CA ASP A 493 16.04 2.23 20.91
C ASP A 493 14.70 2.92 20.61
N LEU A 494 13.59 2.32 21.07
CA LEU A 494 12.21 2.81 20.91
C LEU A 494 11.82 3.86 21.96
N ALA A 495 12.58 3.94 23.06
CA ALA A 495 12.31 4.79 24.20
C ALA A 495 13.00 6.17 24.09
N GLY A 496 12.83 6.99 25.13
CA GLY A 496 13.42 8.32 25.23
C GLY A 496 12.47 9.46 24.82
N PRO A 497 12.82 10.72 25.09
CA PRO A 497 11.93 11.88 24.89
C PRO A 497 11.49 12.11 23.44
N ASP A 498 12.33 11.71 22.48
CA ASP A 498 12.08 11.79 21.05
C ASP A 498 11.83 10.42 20.39
N GLY A 499 11.76 9.36 21.21
CA GLY A 499 11.47 8.00 20.77
C GLY A 499 10.02 7.79 20.36
N VAL A 500 9.79 6.75 19.54
CA VAL A 500 8.47 6.44 18.99
C VAL A 500 7.43 6.16 20.09
N THR A 501 7.81 5.51 21.18
CA THR A 501 6.89 5.18 22.29
C THR A 501 6.37 6.43 22.99
N SER A 502 7.25 7.37 23.33
CA SER A 502 6.87 8.67 23.91
C SER A 502 6.00 9.49 22.97
N ALA A 503 6.34 9.51 21.67
CA ALA A 503 5.57 10.25 20.68
C ALA A 503 4.16 9.69 20.48
N LEU A 504 4.01 8.36 20.47
CA LEU A 504 2.70 7.70 20.39
C LEU A 504 1.88 7.87 21.68
N ALA A 505 2.51 7.80 22.85
CA ALA A 505 1.83 8.05 24.14
C ALA A 505 1.28 9.47 24.26
N ALA A 506 1.85 10.43 23.52
CA ALA A 506 1.33 11.79 23.46
C ALA A 506 -0.02 11.89 22.71
N VAL A 507 -0.37 10.91 21.86
CA VAL A 507 -1.57 10.94 21.00
C VAL A 507 -2.53 9.76 21.17
N ALA A 508 -2.15 8.76 21.95
CA ALA A 508 -2.97 7.59 22.26
C ALA A 508 -3.24 7.49 23.78
N ASP A 509 -4.31 6.83 24.18
CA ASP A 509 -4.58 6.55 25.60
C ASP A 509 -3.70 5.39 26.10
N ARG A 510 -3.38 4.46 25.20
CA ARG A 510 -2.50 3.33 25.48
C ARG A 510 -1.67 2.93 24.26
N VAL A 511 -0.39 2.65 24.48
CA VAL A 511 0.55 2.11 23.48
C VAL A 511 1.01 0.74 23.93
N VAL A 512 0.75 -0.29 23.13
CA VAL A 512 1.25 -1.65 23.34
C VAL A 512 2.39 -1.90 22.38
N VAL A 513 3.60 -2.14 22.89
CA VAL A 513 4.80 -2.44 22.08
C VAL A 513 4.96 -3.95 22.02
N VAL A 514 4.86 -4.55 20.83
CA VAL A 514 5.00 -5.99 20.63
C VAL A 514 6.44 -6.32 20.25
N LEU A 515 7.13 -7.13 21.04
CA LEU A 515 8.49 -7.57 20.73
C LEU A 515 8.46 -8.99 20.19
N LEU A 516 8.98 -9.17 18.97
CA LEU A 516 9.07 -10.47 18.29
C LEU A 516 10.54 -10.93 18.22
N PRO A 517 10.80 -12.24 18.29
CA PRO A 517 12.15 -12.78 18.14
C PRO A 517 12.58 -12.73 16.66
N ALA A 518 13.83 -12.35 16.39
CA ALA A 518 14.39 -12.36 15.04
C ALA A 518 14.98 -13.74 14.69
N ALA A 519 14.69 -14.24 13.49
CA ALA A 519 15.46 -15.32 12.90
C ALA A 519 16.80 -14.76 12.36
N GLY A 520 17.85 -15.59 12.34
CA GLY A 520 19.12 -15.22 11.71
C GLY A 520 18.94 -14.91 10.22
N ALA A 521 19.74 -13.96 9.71
CA ALA A 521 19.78 -13.62 8.29
C ALA A 521 20.30 -14.79 7.46
#